data_AF-A0A2S3ZPQ7-F1
#
_entry.id   AF-A0A2S3ZPQ7-F1
#
_cell.length_a   1.000
_cell.length_b   1.000
_cell.length_c   1.000
_cell.angle_alpha   90.00
_cell.angle_beta   90.00
_cell.angle_gamma   90.00
#
_symmetry.space_group_name_H-M   'P 1'
#
loop_
_entity.id
_entity.type
_entity.pdbx_description
1 polymer ?
#
loop_
_entity_poly.entity_id
_entity_poly.type
_entity_poly.pdbx_seq_one_letter_code
_entity_poly.pdbx_strand_id
1 'polypeptide(L)'
;MSLLSAEWTALLYLAAAVCFILALKGLSSPRTARRGNLIGAAGATLAVITVFLSAKLDNIPLILLAIAVGSAIAAPISRRVQMTQMPQLVALFNGVGGGAAALVAMLELGHSEGPWVLVAVVFTMLVGAVSFAGSAITVAKLQELITTRPVVFPGMKWVMTLAVVAALVIGGVVVATGSIGWALLLLVLGLVVGLLLVLPVGGADVPIVISLLNAFTGLAVAASGVVLDNVLLVVAGTLVGASGTILTRAMASAMGRGVSGIMFGAFRGGSTAGSTTQSDRPVRSSNPEDVAVMLAYAQRVVIVPGYGLAVAQGQHTIAELATTLEARGVDVAFAIHPVAGRMPGHMNVLLAEANVPYESLKEMAEVNPEFKNTDVVLVVGANDVVNPAAKTSPGAPIYGMPILEVEEGRQIVFLKRSMRPGFAGIENELLFDPKTTLLFGDAKDSLTKVLGAVNAL
;
A
#
# COMPACT_ATOMS: atom_id res chain seq x y z
N MET A 1 -20.68 12.58 -35.99
CA MET A 1 -19.90 13.74 -36.49
C MET A 1 -19.10 14.24 -35.30
N SER A 2 -17.81 14.54 -35.44
CA SER A 2 -17.08 15.16 -34.33
C SER A 2 -17.67 16.55 -34.10
N LEU A 3 -18.04 16.85 -32.86
CA LEU A 3 -18.60 18.16 -32.48
C LEU A 3 -17.48 19.15 -32.15
N LEU A 4 -16.29 18.65 -31.84
CA LEU A 4 -15.10 19.44 -31.54
C LEU A 4 -14.08 19.39 -32.68
N SER A 5 -13.35 20.49 -32.86
CA SER A 5 -12.15 20.52 -33.70
C SER A 5 -10.95 19.90 -32.96
N ALA A 6 -9.87 19.61 -33.69
CA ALA A 6 -8.66 19.03 -33.11
C ALA A 6 -8.03 19.94 -32.04
N GLU A 7 -8.06 21.26 -32.25
CA GLU A 7 -7.51 22.26 -31.34
C GLU A 7 -8.28 22.28 -30.02
N TRP A 8 -9.62 22.28 -30.08
CA TRP A 8 -10.45 22.21 -28.88
C TRP A 8 -10.28 20.89 -28.13
N THR A 9 -10.13 19.78 -28.85
CA THR A 9 -9.85 18.47 -28.25
C THR A 9 -8.53 18.49 -27.48
N ALA A 10 -7.46 19.03 -28.09
CA ALA A 10 -6.16 19.17 -27.46
C ALA A 10 -6.20 20.09 -26.22
N LEU A 11 -6.94 21.20 -26.28
CA LEU A 11 -7.10 22.13 -25.15
C LEU A 11 -7.85 21.49 -23.98
N LEU A 12 -8.91 20.70 -24.24
CA LEU A 12 -9.65 20.01 -23.18
C LEU A 12 -8.83 18.88 -22.56
N TYR A 13 -8.03 18.15 -23.36
CA TYR A 13 -7.04 17.20 -22.85
C TYR A 13 -5.95 17.87 -22.02
N LEU A 14 -5.44 19.02 -22.45
CA LEU A 14 -4.49 19.81 -21.65
C LEU A 14 -5.12 20.24 -20.32
N ALA A 15 -6.36 20.72 -20.33
CA ALA A 15 -7.08 21.08 -19.13
C ALA A 15 -7.25 19.89 -18.17
N ALA A 16 -7.64 18.72 -18.69
CA ALA A 16 -7.74 17.48 -17.91
C ALA A 16 -6.38 17.06 -17.31
N ALA A 17 -5.30 17.17 -18.10
CA ALA A 17 -3.94 16.88 -17.63
C ALA A 17 -3.52 17.82 -16.49
N VAL A 18 -3.79 19.12 -16.61
CA VAL A 18 -3.56 20.09 -15.53
C VAL A 18 -4.37 19.75 -14.29
N CYS A 19 -5.63 19.33 -14.43
CA CYS A 19 -6.43 18.85 -13.31
C CYS A 19 -5.77 17.65 -12.60
N PHE A 20 -5.21 16.68 -13.33
CA PHE A 20 -4.52 15.53 -12.70
C PHE A 20 -3.24 15.95 -11.95
N ILE A 21 -2.46 16.89 -12.48
CA ILE A 21 -1.28 17.44 -11.79
C ILE A 21 -1.71 18.14 -10.50
N LEU A 22 -2.73 19.00 -10.58
CA LEU A 22 -3.25 19.73 -9.42
C LEU A 22 -3.90 18.78 -8.40
N ALA A 23 -4.50 17.68 -8.84
CA ALA A 23 -5.04 16.66 -7.97
C ALA A 23 -3.94 16.01 -7.13
N LEU A 24 -2.85 15.55 -7.75
CA LEU A 24 -1.70 14.98 -7.06
C LEU A 24 -1.05 15.97 -6.09
N LYS A 25 -0.88 17.23 -6.51
CA LYS A 25 -0.38 18.30 -5.63
C LYS A 25 -1.35 18.57 -4.46
N GLY A 26 -2.66 18.51 -4.69
CA GLY A 26 -3.65 18.68 -3.65
C GLY A 26 -3.64 17.52 -2.64
N LEU A 27 -3.34 16.31 -3.08
CA LEU A 27 -3.27 15.11 -2.24
C LEU A 27 -2.02 15.04 -1.35
N SER A 28 -1.00 15.88 -1.57
CA SER A 28 0.21 15.87 -0.74
C SER A 28 0.06 16.55 0.62
N SER A 29 -1.08 17.17 0.90
CA SER A 29 -1.39 17.76 2.22
C SER A 29 -2.82 17.43 2.65
N PRO A 30 -3.05 17.05 3.92
CA PRO A 30 -4.39 16.81 4.45
C PRO A 30 -5.36 17.97 4.24
N ARG A 31 -4.88 19.22 4.35
CA ARG A 31 -5.71 20.44 4.18
C ARG A 31 -6.28 20.57 2.78
N THR A 32 -5.52 20.18 1.75
CA THR A 32 -5.92 20.29 0.35
C THR A 32 -6.44 18.99 -0.25
N ALA A 33 -6.33 17.86 0.45
CA ALA A 33 -6.61 16.53 -0.07
C ALA A 33 -8.02 16.39 -0.67
N ARG A 34 -9.05 16.89 0.03
CA ARG A 34 -10.44 16.86 -0.46
C ARG A 34 -10.61 17.62 -1.78
N ARG A 35 -10.04 18.83 -1.84
CA ARG A 35 -10.08 19.66 -3.04
C ARG A 35 -9.29 19.02 -4.18
N GLY A 36 -8.12 18.46 -3.88
CA GLY A 36 -7.30 17.71 -4.85
C GLY A 36 -8.08 16.55 -5.48
N ASN A 37 -8.76 15.75 -4.66
CA ASN A 37 -9.58 14.64 -5.14
C ASN A 37 -10.74 15.10 -6.04
N LEU A 38 -11.44 16.18 -5.67
CA LEU A 38 -12.51 16.75 -6.50
C LEU A 38 -11.99 17.29 -7.85
N ILE A 39 -10.83 17.94 -7.86
CA ILE A 39 -10.18 18.41 -9.10
C ILE A 39 -9.83 17.21 -9.99
N GLY A 40 -9.32 16.12 -9.41
CA GLY A 40 -9.03 14.88 -10.15
C GLY A 40 -10.28 14.26 -10.77
N ALA A 41 -11.38 14.18 -10.00
CA ALA A 41 -12.66 13.68 -10.50
C ALA A 41 -13.24 14.56 -11.63
N ALA A 42 -13.13 15.88 -11.51
CA ALA A 42 -13.52 16.81 -12.56
C ALA A 42 -12.67 16.62 -13.83
N GLY A 43 -11.35 16.46 -13.69
CA GLY A 43 -10.43 16.16 -14.80
C GLY A 43 -10.76 14.86 -15.52
N ALA A 44 -11.04 13.78 -14.77
CA ALA A 44 -11.45 12.49 -15.35
C ALA A 44 -12.79 12.59 -16.09
N THR A 45 -13.76 13.31 -15.52
CA THR A 45 -15.07 13.55 -16.15
C THR A 45 -14.90 14.35 -17.46
N LEU A 46 -14.08 15.41 -17.42
CA LEU A 46 -13.76 16.21 -18.59
C LEU A 46 -13.11 15.38 -19.70
N ALA A 47 -12.17 14.50 -19.35
CA ALA A 47 -11.51 13.60 -20.29
C ALA A 47 -12.51 12.68 -21.01
N VAL A 48 -13.40 12.03 -20.26
CA VAL A 48 -14.43 11.15 -20.82
C VAL A 48 -15.37 11.92 -21.75
N ILE A 49 -15.88 13.08 -21.31
CA ILE A 49 -16.74 13.94 -22.14
C ILE A 49 -16.03 14.35 -23.43
N THR A 50 -14.74 14.70 -23.34
CA THR A 50 -13.94 15.11 -24.50
C THR A 50 -13.89 14.01 -25.56
N VAL A 51 -13.72 12.74 -25.17
CA VAL A 51 -13.76 11.60 -26.11
C VAL A 51 -15.10 11.50 -26.82
N PHE A 52 -16.22 11.62 -26.10
CA PHE A 52 -17.57 11.56 -26.69
C PHE A 52 -17.86 12.69 -27.69
N LEU A 53 -17.23 13.85 -27.51
CA LEU A 53 -17.45 15.01 -28.37
C LEU A 53 -16.45 15.11 -29.53
N SER A 54 -15.24 14.57 -29.37
CA SER A 54 -14.16 14.66 -30.36
C SER A 54 -14.10 13.47 -31.31
N ALA A 55 -14.42 12.26 -30.84
CA ALA A 55 -14.33 11.05 -31.64
C ALA A 55 -15.66 10.71 -32.33
N LYS A 56 -15.59 10.13 -33.53
CA LYS A 56 -16.74 9.49 -34.16
C LYS A 56 -16.89 8.09 -33.55
N LEU A 57 -17.70 8.00 -32.49
CA LEU A 57 -17.93 6.75 -31.77
C LEU A 57 -19.03 5.92 -32.45
N ASP A 58 -18.68 4.70 -32.83
CA ASP A 58 -19.65 3.67 -33.15
C ASP A 58 -20.08 2.94 -31.86
N ASN A 59 -21.22 2.23 -31.89
CA ASN A 59 -21.69 1.41 -30.77
C ASN A 59 -21.89 2.16 -29.43
N ILE A 60 -22.31 3.43 -29.48
CA ILE A 60 -22.58 4.25 -28.29
C ILE A 60 -23.42 3.53 -27.22
N PRO A 61 -24.52 2.80 -27.55
CA PRO A 61 -25.28 2.07 -26.54
C PRO A 61 -24.46 1.04 -25.77
N LEU A 62 -23.55 0.32 -26.45
CA LEU A 62 -22.67 -0.68 -25.81
C LEU A 62 -21.61 -0.01 -24.94
N ILE A 63 -21.03 1.11 -25.38
CA ILE A 63 -20.07 1.89 -24.59
C ILE A 63 -20.73 2.39 -23.30
N LEU A 64 -21.92 3.00 -23.40
CA LEU A 64 -22.66 3.49 -22.25
C LEU A 64 -23.09 2.35 -21.32
N LEU A 65 -23.49 1.19 -21.87
CA LEU A 65 -23.81 0.00 -21.08
C LEU A 65 -22.57 -0.51 -20.31
N ALA A 66 -21.40 -0.58 -20.95
CA ALA A 66 -20.17 -1.00 -20.29
C ALA A 66 -19.76 -0.04 -19.14
N ILE A 67 -19.84 1.27 -19.37
CA ILE A 67 -19.61 2.29 -18.33
C ILE A 67 -20.62 2.14 -17.18
N ALA A 68 -21.90 1.94 -17.51
CA ALA A 68 -22.96 1.78 -16.51
C ALA A 68 -22.77 0.51 -15.67
N VAL A 69 -22.47 -0.63 -16.30
CA VAL A 69 -22.21 -1.90 -15.60
C VAL A 69 -20.97 -1.80 -14.72
N GLY A 70 -19.86 -1.27 -15.25
CA GLY A 70 -18.64 -1.06 -14.47
C GLY A 70 -18.86 -0.15 -13.25
N SER A 71 -19.57 0.96 -13.44
CA SER A 71 -19.91 1.90 -12.37
C SER A 71 -20.86 1.31 -11.34
N ALA A 72 -21.86 0.53 -11.78
CA ALA A 72 -22.84 -0.13 -10.92
C ALA A 72 -22.19 -1.23 -10.04
N ILE A 73 -21.10 -1.84 -10.49
CA ILE A 73 -20.32 -2.80 -9.70
C ILE A 73 -19.33 -2.06 -8.78
N ALA A 74 -18.54 -1.13 -9.32
CA ALA A 74 -17.45 -0.50 -8.59
C ALA A 74 -17.91 0.48 -7.49
N ALA A 75 -18.99 1.23 -7.71
CA ALA A 75 -19.44 2.24 -6.75
C ALA A 75 -20.00 1.63 -5.44
N PRO A 76 -20.86 0.59 -5.47
CA PRO A 76 -21.31 -0.06 -4.23
C PRO A 76 -20.18 -0.74 -3.47
N ILE A 77 -19.25 -1.40 -4.16
CA ILE A 77 -18.09 -2.05 -3.53
C ILE A 77 -17.23 -1.01 -2.81
N SER A 78 -16.89 0.09 -3.50
CA SER A 78 -16.10 1.19 -2.92
C SER A 78 -16.76 1.83 -1.70
N ARG A 79 -18.10 1.87 -1.63
CA ARG A 79 -18.84 2.48 -0.51
C ARG A 79 -19.03 1.55 0.69
N ARG A 80 -18.92 0.23 0.50
CA ARG A 80 -19.18 -0.78 1.54
C ARG A 80 -17.92 -1.41 2.12
N VAL A 81 -16.75 -1.19 1.51
CA VAL A 81 -15.48 -1.74 1.99
C VAL A 81 -15.10 -1.11 3.33
N GLN A 82 -14.55 -1.90 4.24
CA GLN A 82 -14.03 -1.40 5.52
C GLN A 82 -12.66 -0.75 5.31
N MET A 83 -12.29 0.24 6.15
CA MET A 83 -11.01 0.94 6.03
C MET A 83 -9.79 0.02 6.18
N THR A 84 -9.92 -1.07 6.94
CA THR A 84 -8.89 -2.12 7.10
C THR A 84 -8.65 -2.93 5.82
N GLN A 85 -9.62 -2.94 4.90
CA GLN A 85 -9.62 -3.69 3.64
C GLN A 85 -9.24 -2.82 2.43
N MET A 86 -8.96 -1.53 2.64
CA MET A 86 -8.53 -0.61 1.58
C MET A 86 -7.35 -1.11 0.73
N PRO A 87 -6.31 -1.78 1.27
CA PRO A 87 -5.19 -2.25 0.46
C PRO A 87 -5.61 -3.20 -0.67
N GLN A 88 -6.56 -4.13 -0.39
CA GLN A 88 -7.00 -5.08 -1.43
C GLN A 88 -7.90 -4.41 -2.48
N LEU A 89 -8.65 -3.37 -2.11
CA LEU A 89 -9.46 -2.62 -3.07
C LEU A 89 -8.56 -1.84 -4.05
N VAL A 90 -7.50 -1.20 -3.54
CA VAL A 90 -6.51 -0.50 -4.37
C VAL A 90 -5.83 -1.47 -5.33
N ALA A 91 -5.40 -2.64 -4.84
CA ALA A 91 -4.82 -3.67 -5.66
C ALA A 91 -5.78 -4.15 -6.77
N LEU A 92 -7.05 -4.40 -6.43
CA LEU A 92 -8.06 -4.84 -7.38
C LEU A 92 -8.27 -3.81 -8.50
N PHE A 93 -8.45 -2.53 -8.17
CA PHE A 93 -8.65 -1.48 -9.17
C PHE A 93 -7.42 -1.26 -10.05
N ASN A 94 -6.22 -1.34 -9.47
CA ASN A 94 -4.99 -1.32 -10.25
C ASN A 94 -4.95 -2.48 -11.26
N GLY A 95 -5.27 -3.70 -10.80
CA GLY A 95 -5.32 -4.88 -11.66
C GLY A 95 -6.26 -4.70 -12.84
N VAL A 96 -7.50 -4.28 -12.59
CA VAL A 96 -8.50 -4.02 -13.64
C VAL A 96 -8.01 -2.97 -14.65
N GLY A 97 -7.37 -1.89 -14.18
CA GLY A 97 -6.75 -0.89 -15.05
C GLY A 97 -5.64 -1.45 -15.95
N GLY A 98 -4.75 -2.29 -15.40
CA GLY A 98 -3.72 -2.98 -16.18
C GLY A 98 -4.30 -3.95 -17.21
N GLY A 99 -5.35 -4.69 -16.83
CA GLY A 99 -6.06 -5.59 -17.75
C GLY A 99 -6.73 -4.84 -18.90
N ALA A 100 -7.37 -3.70 -18.61
CA ALA A 100 -7.96 -2.83 -19.63
C ALA A 100 -6.90 -2.33 -20.62
N ALA A 101 -5.75 -1.86 -20.14
CA ALA A 101 -4.64 -1.42 -21.00
C ALA A 101 -4.13 -2.57 -21.91
N ALA A 102 -3.99 -3.79 -21.37
CA ALA A 102 -3.56 -4.94 -22.15
C ALA A 102 -4.56 -5.32 -23.25
N LEU A 103 -5.86 -5.26 -22.96
CA LEU A 103 -6.91 -5.54 -23.94
C LEU A 103 -6.97 -4.47 -25.03
N VAL A 104 -6.87 -3.19 -24.67
CA VAL A 104 -6.81 -2.08 -25.63
C VAL A 104 -5.61 -2.25 -26.57
N ALA A 105 -4.43 -2.53 -26.04
CA ALA A 105 -3.24 -2.74 -26.87
C ALA A 105 -3.39 -3.94 -27.83
N MET A 106 -4.02 -5.03 -27.39
CA MET A 106 -4.30 -6.17 -28.27
C MET A 106 -5.23 -5.80 -29.44
N LEU A 107 -6.25 -4.97 -29.20
CA LEU A 107 -7.18 -4.50 -30.24
C LEU A 107 -6.48 -3.57 -31.24
N GLU A 108 -5.52 -2.78 -30.78
CA GLU A 108 -4.75 -1.85 -31.61
C GLU A 108 -3.63 -2.51 -32.42
N LEU A 109 -3.27 -3.76 -32.12
CA LEU A 109 -2.20 -4.48 -32.82
C LEU A 109 -2.43 -4.54 -34.34
N GLY A 110 -3.69 -4.71 -34.77
CA GLY A 110 -4.06 -4.79 -36.19
C GLY A 110 -4.20 -3.43 -36.89
N HIS A 111 -4.19 -2.33 -36.13
CA HIS A 111 -4.40 -0.97 -36.63
C HIS A 111 -3.15 -0.09 -36.52
N SER A 112 -2.14 -0.57 -35.80
CA SER A 112 -0.89 0.16 -35.54
C SER A 112 0.13 -0.08 -36.65
N GLU A 113 0.56 1.00 -37.31
CA GLU A 113 1.68 0.97 -38.25
C GLU A 113 2.94 1.57 -37.63
N GLY A 114 4.09 0.95 -37.88
CA GLY A 114 5.39 1.45 -37.44
C GLY A 114 6.03 0.63 -36.31
N PRO A 115 7.33 0.28 -36.42
CA PRO A 115 8.02 -0.56 -35.44
C PRO A 115 7.96 -0.01 -34.00
N TRP A 116 8.02 1.32 -33.84
CA TRP A 116 7.99 1.96 -32.53
C TRP A 116 6.63 1.85 -31.83
N VAL A 117 5.54 2.00 -32.58
CA VAL A 117 4.17 1.87 -32.06
C VAL A 117 3.89 0.42 -31.67
N LEU A 118 4.33 -0.54 -32.50
CA LEU A 118 4.21 -1.97 -32.20
C LEU A 118 5.00 -2.38 -30.94
N VAL A 119 6.17 -1.78 -30.69
CA VAL A 119 6.89 -1.96 -29.43
C VAL A 119 6.07 -1.43 -28.24
N ALA A 120 5.44 -0.26 -28.38
CA ALA A 120 4.56 0.29 -27.35
C ALA A 120 3.31 -0.59 -27.10
N VAL A 121 2.72 -1.17 -28.15
CA VAL A 121 1.64 -2.16 -28.07
C VAL A 121 2.09 -3.37 -27.26
N VAL A 122 3.19 -4.01 -27.67
CA VAL A 122 3.74 -5.21 -27.02
C VAL A 122 4.10 -4.94 -25.56
N PHE A 123 4.73 -3.81 -25.27
CA PHE A 123 5.03 -3.38 -23.90
C PHE A 123 3.75 -3.22 -23.07
N THR A 124 2.74 -2.53 -23.60
CA THR A 124 1.46 -2.31 -22.92
C THR A 124 0.75 -3.63 -22.63
N MET A 125 0.70 -4.53 -23.61
CA MET A 125 0.11 -5.86 -23.45
C MET A 125 0.78 -6.65 -22.33
N LEU A 126 2.11 -6.74 -22.37
CA LEU A 126 2.89 -7.51 -21.41
C LEU A 126 2.77 -6.92 -20.00
N VAL A 127 3.02 -5.62 -19.84
CA VAL A 127 3.02 -4.96 -18.52
C VAL A 127 1.61 -4.88 -17.94
N GLY A 128 0.59 -4.67 -18.77
CA GLY A 128 -0.81 -4.71 -18.36
C GLY A 128 -1.23 -6.09 -17.86
N ALA A 129 -0.86 -7.16 -18.57
CA ALA A 129 -1.14 -8.54 -18.15
C ALA A 129 -0.40 -8.93 -16.85
N VAL A 130 0.88 -8.55 -16.73
CA VAL A 130 1.68 -8.72 -15.50
C VAL A 130 1.00 -8.01 -14.32
N SER A 131 0.55 -6.77 -14.53
CA SER A 131 -0.13 -5.97 -13.51
C SER A 131 -1.47 -6.57 -13.10
N PHE A 132 -2.27 -7.05 -14.05
CA PHE A 132 -3.56 -7.70 -13.79
C PHE A 132 -3.37 -8.97 -12.94
N ALA A 133 -2.53 -9.91 -13.38
CA ALA A 133 -2.31 -11.17 -12.67
C ALA A 133 -1.61 -10.96 -11.31
N GLY A 134 -0.59 -10.10 -11.26
CA GLY A 134 0.10 -9.78 -10.01
C GLY A 134 -0.84 -9.13 -8.98
N SER A 135 -1.76 -8.27 -9.44
CA SER A 135 -2.74 -7.64 -8.55
C SER A 135 -3.77 -8.65 -8.05
N ALA A 136 -4.19 -9.63 -8.87
CA ALA A 136 -5.07 -10.70 -8.44
C ALA A 136 -4.44 -11.55 -7.31
N ILE A 137 -3.16 -11.90 -7.41
CA ILE A 137 -2.44 -12.61 -6.34
C ILE A 137 -2.27 -11.74 -5.11
N THR A 138 -2.02 -10.44 -5.29
CA THR A 138 -1.95 -9.48 -4.19
C THR A 138 -3.27 -9.45 -3.41
N VAL A 139 -4.40 -9.36 -4.11
CA VAL A 139 -5.75 -9.43 -3.50
C VAL A 139 -5.95 -10.75 -2.76
N ALA A 140 -5.60 -11.88 -3.39
CA ALA A 140 -5.76 -13.20 -2.78
C ALA A 140 -4.91 -13.36 -1.50
N LYS A 141 -3.69 -12.82 -1.46
CA LYS A 141 -2.85 -12.80 -0.25
C LYS A 141 -3.43 -11.91 0.84
N LEU A 142 -3.94 -10.72 0.50
CA LEU A 142 -4.48 -9.77 1.48
C LEU A 142 -5.80 -10.23 2.10
N GLN A 143 -6.64 -10.88 1.30
CA GLN A 143 -7.87 -11.52 1.75
C GLN A 143 -7.63 -12.87 2.43
N GLU A 144 -6.38 -13.31 2.54
CA GLU A 144 -6.00 -14.60 3.14
C GLU A 144 -6.66 -15.81 2.46
N LEU A 145 -7.09 -15.65 1.18
CA LEU A 145 -7.58 -16.73 0.32
C LEU A 145 -6.45 -17.71 -0.04
N ILE A 146 -5.22 -17.19 -0.08
CA ILE A 146 -3.99 -17.97 -0.19
C ILE A 146 -3.04 -17.58 0.96
N THR A 147 -2.00 -18.38 1.17
CA THR A 147 -1.04 -18.11 2.25
C THR A 147 -0.36 -16.75 2.08
N THR A 148 -0.27 -16.01 3.20
CA THR A 148 0.46 -14.75 3.29
C THR A 148 1.97 -14.95 3.27
N ARG A 149 2.46 -16.18 3.46
CA ARG A 149 3.90 -16.48 3.40
C ARG A 149 4.40 -16.44 1.94
N PRO A 150 5.70 -16.19 1.73
CA PRO A 150 6.35 -16.43 0.44
C PRO A 150 6.07 -17.84 -0.07
N VAL A 151 5.52 -17.96 -1.28
CA VAL A 151 5.33 -19.25 -1.94
C VAL A 151 6.43 -19.42 -2.97
N VAL A 152 7.35 -20.35 -2.69
CA VAL A 152 8.48 -20.68 -3.57
C VAL A 152 8.53 -22.18 -3.81
N PHE A 153 8.83 -22.58 -5.04
CA PHE A 153 9.06 -23.98 -5.41
C PHE A 153 10.48 -24.18 -5.98
N PRO A 154 11.03 -25.40 -5.92
CA PRO A 154 12.36 -25.69 -6.46
C PRO A 154 12.46 -25.31 -7.94
N GLY A 155 13.46 -24.49 -8.31
CA GLY A 155 13.66 -24.04 -9.69
C GLY A 155 12.83 -22.82 -10.13
N MET A 156 12.01 -22.23 -9.25
CA MET A 156 11.17 -21.06 -9.57
C MET A 156 11.95 -19.89 -10.18
N LYS A 157 13.20 -19.64 -9.75
CA LYS A 157 14.07 -18.61 -10.35
C LYS A 157 14.26 -18.83 -11.84
N TRP A 158 14.59 -20.07 -12.23
CA TRP A 158 14.81 -20.44 -13.62
C TRP A 158 13.53 -20.36 -14.44
N VAL A 159 12.41 -20.82 -13.88
CA VAL A 159 11.09 -20.72 -14.52
C VAL A 159 10.71 -19.25 -14.74
N MET A 160 10.92 -18.39 -13.74
CA MET A 160 10.65 -16.97 -13.86
C MET A 160 11.53 -16.30 -14.91
N THR A 161 12.85 -16.56 -14.88
CA THR A 161 13.77 -16.02 -15.89
C THR A 161 13.40 -16.51 -17.29
N LEU A 162 13.09 -17.79 -17.46
CA LEU A 162 12.68 -18.35 -18.74
C LEU A 162 11.37 -17.74 -19.23
N ALA A 163 10.37 -17.56 -18.35
CA ALA A 163 9.11 -16.93 -18.68
C ALA A 163 9.28 -15.48 -19.15
N VAL A 164 10.14 -14.71 -18.47
CA VAL A 164 10.45 -13.32 -18.88
C VAL A 164 11.18 -13.29 -20.22
N VAL A 165 12.21 -14.13 -20.41
CA VAL A 165 12.94 -14.20 -21.68
C VAL A 165 12.00 -14.63 -22.81
N ALA A 166 11.17 -15.64 -22.60
CA ALA A 166 10.18 -16.08 -23.57
C ALA A 166 9.18 -14.95 -23.91
N ALA A 167 8.76 -14.14 -22.93
CA ALA A 167 7.88 -13.00 -23.17
C ALA A 167 8.53 -11.94 -24.04
N LEU A 168 9.82 -11.66 -23.82
CA LEU A 168 10.58 -10.71 -24.64
C LEU A 168 10.76 -11.23 -26.08
N VAL A 169 11.10 -12.51 -26.24
CA VAL A 169 11.26 -13.14 -27.57
C VAL A 169 9.94 -13.14 -28.34
N ILE A 170 8.86 -13.61 -27.71
CA ILE A 170 7.52 -13.61 -28.32
C ILE A 170 7.08 -12.17 -28.61
N GLY A 171 7.37 -11.21 -27.73
CA GLY A 171 7.14 -9.80 -27.98
C GLY A 171 7.83 -9.30 -29.25
N GLY A 172 9.11 -9.66 -29.45
CA GLY A 172 9.84 -9.38 -30.69
C GLY A 172 9.20 -10.02 -31.93
N VAL A 173 8.71 -11.25 -31.81
CA VAL A 173 7.96 -11.93 -32.89
C VAL A 173 6.65 -11.22 -33.20
N VAL A 174 5.92 -10.73 -32.19
CA VAL A 174 4.70 -9.94 -32.39
C VAL A 174 5.01 -8.64 -33.13
N VAL A 175 6.08 -7.92 -32.75
CA VAL A 175 6.51 -6.71 -33.47
C VAL A 175 6.87 -7.02 -34.92
N ALA A 176 7.54 -8.14 -35.18
CA ALA A 176 7.98 -8.50 -36.53
C ALA A 176 6.85 -9.01 -37.44
N THR A 177 5.83 -9.68 -36.86
CA THR A 177 4.81 -10.40 -37.63
C THR A 177 3.42 -9.80 -37.55
N GLY A 178 3.12 -8.96 -36.56
CA GLY A 178 1.78 -8.45 -36.27
C GLY A 178 0.75 -9.55 -35.93
N SER A 179 1.20 -10.77 -35.64
CA SER A 179 0.30 -11.93 -35.51
C SER A 179 -0.49 -11.90 -34.20
N ILE A 180 -1.81 -11.92 -34.31
CA ILE A 180 -2.74 -12.03 -33.17
C ILE A 180 -2.48 -13.31 -32.35
N GLY A 181 -2.11 -14.42 -32.99
CA GLY A 181 -1.83 -15.68 -32.31
C GLY A 181 -0.64 -15.56 -31.34
N TRP A 182 0.45 -14.96 -31.80
CA TRP A 182 1.61 -14.67 -30.95
C TRP A 182 1.30 -13.63 -29.88
N ALA A 183 0.42 -12.66 -30.15
CA ALA A 183 -0.01 -11.66 -29.19
C ALA A 183 -0.87 -12.26 -28.06
N LEU A 184 -1.75 -13.21 -28.36
CA LEU A 184 -2.50 -13.97 -27.36
C LEU A 184 -1.57 -14.80 -26.47
N LEU A 185 -0.57 -15.46 -27.07
CA LEU A 185 0.43 -16.20 -26.32
C LEU A 185 1.24 -15.27 -25.40
N LEU A 186 1.63 -14.09 -25.89
CA LEU A 186 2.30 -13.07 -25.09
C LEU A 186 1.44 -12.65 -23.90
N LEU A 187 0.13 -12.44 -24.09
CA LEU A 187 -0.78 -12.06 -23.02
C LEU A 187 -0.86 -13.14 -21.94
N VAL A 188 -1.02 -14.41 -22.34
CA VAL A 188 -1.02 -15.56 -21.40
C VAL A 188 0.31 -15.62 -20.64
N LEU A 189 1.43 -15.43 -21.33
CA LEU A 189 2.73 -15.45 -20.70
C LEU A 189 2.93 -14.27 -19.75
N GLY A 190 2.39 -13.09 -20.07
CA GLY A 190 2.35 -11.94 -19.17
C GLY A 190 1.57 -12.23 -17.89
N LEU A 191 0.44 -12.94 -17.96
CA LEU A 191 -0.30 -13.39 -16.78
C LEU A 191 0.56 -14.34 -15.91
N VAL A 192 1.28 -15.28 -16.54
CA VAL A 192 2.20 -16.20 -15.84
C VAL A 192 3.34 -15.43 -15.18
N VAL A 193 3.95 -14.46 -15.88
CA VAL A 193 5.00 -13.61 -15.30
C VAL A 193 4.46 -12.82 -14.11
N GLY A 194 3.26 -12.24 -14.21
CA GLY A 194 2.61 -11.53 -13.11
C GLY A 194 2.37 -12.42 -11.88
N LEU A 195 1.93 -13.65 -12.11
CA LEU A 195 1.79 -14.67 -11.05
C LEU A 195 3.13 -14.95 -10.37
N LEU A 196 4.17 -15.29 -11.15
CA LEU A 196 5.50 -15.66 -10.66
C LEU A 196 6.22 -14.49 -9.98
N LEU A 197 5.89 -13.25 -10.35
CA LEU A 197 6.45 -12.04 -9.75
C LEU A 197 5.96 -11.82 -8.31
N VAL A 198 4.70 -12.14 -8.01
CA VAL A 198 4.06 -11.81 -6.71
C VAL A 198 4.00 -12.99 -5.74
N LEU A 199 3.93 -14.23 -6.23
CA LEU A 199 3.95 -15.43 -5.39
C LEU A 199 5.08 -15.48 -4.33
N PRO A 200 6.35 -15.17 -4.67
CA PRO A 200 7.47 -15.28 -3.73
C PRO A 200 7.51 -14.12 -2.73
N VAL A 201 6.65 -13.11 -2.88
CA VAL A 201 6.62 -11.96 -1.97
C VAL A 201 5.79 -12.29 -0.73
N GLY A 202 6.33 -11.96 0.44
CA GLY A 202 5.65 -12.17 1.73
C GLY A 202 4.59 -11.10 2.02
N GLY A 203 3.64 -11.41 2.90
CA GLY A 203 2.51 -10.55 3.25
C GLY A 203 2.85 -9.12 3.69
N ALA A 204 3.97 -8.89 4.38
CA ALA A 204 4.41 -7.55 4.83
C ALA A 204 4.89 -6.71 3.67
N ASP A 205 5.31 -7.37 2.61
CA ASP A 205 5.94 -6.76 1.46
C ASP A 205 4.92 -6.51 0.35
N VAL A 206 3.70 -7.05 0.51
CA VAL A 206 2.57 -6.83 -0.38
C VAL A 206 2.27 -5.34 -0.63
N PRO A 207 2.33 -4.42 0.36
CA PRO A 207 2.10 -2.99 0.09
C PRO A 207 3.09 -2.41 -0.93
N ILE A 208 4.34 -2.89 -0.92
CA ILE A 208 5.36 -2.48 -1.90
C ILE A 208 5.04 -3.04 -3.28
N VAL A 209 4.53 -4.28 -3.34
CA VAL A 209 4.05 -4.89 -4.59
C VAL A 209 2.89 -4.07 -5.18
N ILE A 210 1.92 -3.64 -4.36
CA ILE A 210 0.81 -2.79 -4.83
C ILE A 210 1.36 -1.52 -5.50
N SER A 211 2.30 -0.85 -4.83
CA SER A 211 2.91 0.39 -5.35
C SER A 211 3.71 0.14 -6.64
N LEU A 212 4.46 -0.96 -6.72
CA LEU A 212 5.23 -1.36 -7.91
C LEU A 212 4.30 -1.68 -9.09
N LEU A 213 3.25 -2.47 -8.86
CA LEU A 213 2.26 -2.79 -9.89
C LEU A 213 1.48 -1.54 -10.32
N ASN A 214 1.28 -0.57 -9.44
CA ASN A 214 0.71 0.73 -9.78
C ASN A 214 1.66 1.58 -10.65
N ALA A 215 2.96 1.47 -10.45
CA ALA A 215 3.93 2.09 -11.37
C ALA A 215 3.86 1.43 -12.76
N PHE A 216 3.74 0.10 -12.81
CA PHE A 216 3.62 -0.66 -14.06
C PHE A 216 2.37 -0.31 -14.85
N THR A 217 1.21 -0.22 -14.19
CA THR A 217 -0.02 0.21 -14.87
C THR A 217 0.07 1.63 -15.39
N GLY A 218 0.66 2.57 -14.62
CA GLY A 218 0.91 3.93 -15.09
C GLY A 218 1.78 3.96 -16.36
N LEU A 219 2.88 3.21 -16.39
CA LEU A 219 3.75 3.10 -17.57
C LEU A 219 3.03 2.43 -18.76
N ALA A 220 2.21 1.41 -18.53
CA ALA A 220 1.41 0.77 -19.58
C ALA A 220 0.37 1.73 -20.17
N VAL A 221 -0.29 2.54 -19.34
CA VAL A 221 -1.22 3.58 -19.80
C VAL A 221 -0.48 4.68 -20.58
N ALA A 222 0.72 5.08 -20.15
CA ALA A 222 1.53 6.03 -20.90
C ALA A 222 1.90 5.50 -22.29
N ALA A 223 2.30 4.23 -22.39
CA ALA A 223 2.57 3.57 -23.65
C ALA A 223 1.29 3.44 -24.51
N SER A 224 0.13 3.16 -23.91
CA SER A 224 -1.17 3.20 -24.60
C SER A 224 -1.48 4.59 -25.17
N GLY A 225 -1.06 5.65 -24.48
CA GLY A 225 -1.14 7.01 -25.01
C GLY A 225 -0.32 7.24 -26.27
N VAL A 226 0.85 6.60 -26.39
CA VAL A 226 1.63 6.62 -27.63
C VAL A 226 0.94 5.80 -28.72
N VAL A 227 0.37 4.65 -28.37
CA VAL A 227 -0.37 3.78 -29.32
C VAL A 227 -1.58 4.49 -29.91
N LEU A 228 -2.32 5.23 -29.09
CA LEU A 228 -3.57 5.90 -29.46
C LEU A 228 -3.39 7.37 -29.89
N ASP A 229 -2.16 7.84 -30.03
CA ASP A 229 -1.81 9.26 -30.26
C ASP A 229 -2.57 10.22 -29.30
N ASN A 230 -2.64 9.83 -28.03
CA ASN A 230 -3.40 10.52 -27.00
C ASN A 230 -2.48 11.09 -25.91
N VAL A 231 -2.20 12.40 -26.03
CA VAL A 231 -1.34 13.14 -25.11
C VAL A 231 -1.81 13.07 -23.65
N LEU A 232 -3.13 13.04 -23.41
CA LEU A 232 -3.65 12.96 -22.05
C LEU A 232 -3.25 11.64 -21.37
N LEU A 233 -3.34 10.52 -22.08
CA LEU A 233 -2.93 9.21 -21.55
C LEU A 233 -1.41 9.15 -21.29
N VAL A 234 -0.61 9.78 -22.16
CA VAL A 234 0.84 9.93 -21.93
C VAL A 234 1.10 10.70 -20.63
N VAL A 235 0.48 11.86 -20.45
CA VAL A 235 0.69 12.69 -19.25
C VAL A 235 0.17 12.00 -17.98
N ALA A 236 -1.05 11.46 -18.00
CA ALA A 236 -1.63 10.79 -16.85
C ALA A 236 -0.85 9.51 -16.48
N GLY A 237 -0.52 8.68 -17.47
CA GLY A 237 0.24 7.45 -17.27
C GLY A 237 1.64 7.70 -16.71
N THR A 238 2.37 8.68 -17.27
CA THR A 238 3.72 9.01 -16.78
C THR A 238 3.70 9.59 -15.37
N LEU A 239 2.70 10.41 -15.01
CA LEU A 239 2.51 10.89 -13.64
C LEU A 239 2.30 9.75 -12.65
N VAL A 240 1.40 8.81 -12.96
CA VAL A 240 1.12 7.65 -12.12
C VAL A 240 2.34 6.73 -12.03
N GLY A 241 3.00 6.45 -13.16
CA GLY A 241 4.19 5.61 -13.23
C GLY A 241 5.36 6.16 -12.40
N ALA A 242 5.63 7.47 -12.52
CA ALA A 242 6.67 8.15 -11.76
C ALA A 242 6.33 8.18 -10.26
N SER A 243 5.11 8.60 -9.90
CA SER A 243 4.66 8.65 -8.51
C SER A 243 4.72 7.27 -7.83
N GLY A 244 4.22 6.23 -8.50
CA GLY A 244 4.27 4.85 -8.02
C GLY A 244 5.71 4.36 -7.82
N THR A 245 6.62 4.67 -8.74
CA THR A 245 8.04 4.30 -8.62
C THR A 245 8.71 5.00 -7.42
N ILE A 246 8.45 6.29 -7.24
CA ILE A 246 8.97 7.08 -6.12
C ILE A 246 8.44 6.52 -4.80
N LEU A 247 7.12 6.29 -4.70
CA LEU A 247 6.48 5.72 -3.53
C LEU A 247 7.02 4.33 -3.20
N THR A 248 7.19 3.46 -4.21
CA THR A 248 7.78 2.12 -4.04
C THR A 248 9.17 2.19 -3.41
N ARG A 249 10.02 3.10 -3.88
CA ARG A 249 11.37 3.30 -3.33
C ARG A 249 11.35 3.86 -1.91
N ALA A 250 10.49 4.84 -1.65
CA ALA A 250 10.35 5.44 -0.32
C ALA A 250 9.89 4.40 0.71
N MET A 251 8.89 3.58 0.35
CA MET A 251 8.40 2.48 1.20
C MET A 251 9.48 1.42 1.46
N ALA A 252 10.19 0.99 0.42
CA ALA A 252 11.26 0.01 0.56
C ALA A 252 12.37 0.53 1.50
N SER A 253 12.79 1.78 1.31
CA SER A 253 13.76 2.45 2.18
C SER A 253 13.26 2.55 3.64
N ALA A 254 11.98 2.85 3.85
CA ALA A 254 11.38 2.88 5.17
C ALA A 254 11.31 1.49 5.85
N MET A 255 11.40 0.41 5.09
CA MET A 255 11.53 -0.96 5.59
C MET A 255 12.99 -1.43 5.72
N GLY A 256 13.98 -0.56 5.51
CA GLY A 256 15.40 -0.90 5.60
C GLY A 256 15.92 -1.85 4.50
N ARG A 257 15.14 -2.10 3.44
CA ARG A 257 15.48 -3.06 2.37
C ARG A 257 15.35 -2.44 0.98
N GLY A 258 16.22 -2.82 0.06
CA GLY A 258 16.08 -2.43 -1.35
C GLY A 258 14.95 -3.19 -2.05
N VAL A 259 14.30 -2.58 -3.06
CA VAL A 259 13.18 -3.18 -3.83
C VAL A 259 13.52 -4.58 -4.38
N SER A 260 14.74 -4.78 -4.89
CA SER A 260 15.20 -6.10 -5.37
C SER A 260 15.29 -7.13 -4.23
N GLY A 261 15.72 -6.72 -3.04
CA GLY A 261 15.75 -7.58 -1.86
C GLY A 261 14.36 -7.99 -1.40
N ILE A 262 13.36 -7.16 -1.64
CA ILE A 262 11.95 -7.42 -1.28
C ILE A 262 11.30 -8.36 -2.30
N MET A 263 11.49 -8.09 -3.59
CA MET A 263 10.91 -8.91 -4.67
C MET A 263 11.57 -10.29 -4.81
N PHE A 264 12.88 -10.37 -4.57
CA PHE A 264 13.68 -11.56 -4.86
C PHE A 264 14.41 -12.13 -3.63
N GLY A 265 14.13 -11.60 -2.43
CA GLY A 265 14.76 -12.07 -1.19
C GLY A 265 14.48 -13.55 -0.90
N ALA A 266 13.25 -14.00 -1.14
CA ALA A 266 12.85 -15.39 -0.93
C ALA A 266 13.68 -16.40 -1.75
N PHE A 267 14.27 -15.96 -2.86
CA PHE A 267 15.12 -16.78 -3.70
C PHE A 267 16.53 -16.98 -3.14
N ARG A 268 17.04 -16.08 -2.30
CA ARG A 268 18.42 -16.16 -1.80
C ARG A 268 18.66 -17.28 -0.78
N GLY A 269 17.65 -18.10 -0.46
CA GLY A 269 17.84 -19.22 0.46
C GLY A 269 18.23 -18.71 1.84
N GLY A 270 17.42 -17.78 2.34
CA GLY A 270 17.52 -17.24 3.67
C GLY A 270 16.11 -16.93 4.09
N SER A 271 15.38 -17.95 4.52
CA SER A 271 14.28 -17.66 5.42
C SER A 271 14.95 -17.03 6.64
N THR A 272 14.91 -15.71 6.74
CA THR A 272 14.94 -15.00 8.00
C THR A 272 13.64 -15.26 8.77
N ALA A 273 13.08 -16.47 8.64
CA ALA A 273 12.10 -16.98 9.57
C ALA A 273 12.82 -16.97 10.91
N GLY A 274 12.44 -16.02 11.76
CA GLY A 274 12.92 -15.96 13.12
C GLY A 274 12.77 -17.34 13.75
N SER A 275 13.77 -17.70 14.54
CA SER A 275 13.71 -18.90 15.35
C SER A 275 12.38 -18.89 16.12
N THR A 276 11.54 -19.88 15.88
CA THR A 276 10.32 -20.14 16.67
C THR A 276 10.65 -20.65 18.08
N THR A 277 11.90 -20.52 18.53
CA THR A 277 12.27 -20.73 19.93
C THR A 277 11.62 -19.62 20.74
N GLN A 278 10.50 -19.94 21.38
CA GLN A 278 10.01 -19.16 22.50
C GLN A 278 11.14 -19.05 23.51
N SER A 279 11.54 -17.83 23.81
CA SER A 279 12.44 -17.56 24.91
C SER A 279 11.68 -17.74 26.22
N ASP A 280 12.20 -18.58 27.12
CA ASP A 280 11.69 -18.74 28.49
C ASP A 280 12.07 -17.56 29.41
N ARG A 281 12.55 -16.45 28.85
CA ARG A 281 12.90 -15.26 29.63
C ARG A 281 11.64 -14.69 30.29
N PRO A 282 11.70 -14.36 31.59
CA PRO A 282 10.56 -13.80 32.30
C PRO A 282 10.19 -12.42 31.72
N VAL A 283 8.89 -12.15 31.62
CA VAL A 283 8.32 -10.88 31.19
C VAL A 283 7.52 -10.25 32.32
N ARG A 284 7.53 -8.92 32.42
CA ARG A 284 6.69 -8.20 33.37
C ARG A 284 5.30 -8.04 32.77
N SER A 285 4.26 -8.47 33.47
CA SER A 285 2.87 -8.25 33.08
C SER A 285 2.15 -7.40 34.11
N SER A 286 1.18 -6.60 33.67
CA SER A 286 0.36 -5.77 34.53
C SER A 286 -1.13 -5.86 34.18
N ASN A 287 -1.98 -5.36 35.06
CA ASN A 287 -3.43 -5.26 34.87
C ASN A 287 -3.80 -3.85 34.30
N PRO A 288 -5.02 -3.69 33.76
CA PRO A 288 -5.48 -2.40 33.24
C PRO A 288 -5.48 -1.26 34.26
N GLU A 289 -5.76 -1.56 35.53
CA GLU A 289 -5.86 -0.58 36.62
C GLU A 289 -4.51 0.07 36.93
N ASP A 290 -3.45 -0.74 37.03
CA ASP A 290 -2.07 -0.29 37.25
C ASP A 290 -1.56 0.54 36.06
N VAL A 291 -1.91 0.14 34.83
CA VAL A 291 -1.60 0.92 33.62
C VAL A 291 -2.33 2.26 33.63
N ALA A 292 -3.59 2.29 34.06
CA ALA A 292 -4.35 3.54 34.19
C ALA A 292 -3.70 4.50 35.20
N VAL A 293 -3.23 3.99 36.34
CA VAL A 293 -2.47 4.78 37.33
C VAL A 293 -1.20 5.35 36.72
N MET A 294 -0.42 4.55 35.99
CA MET A 294 0.79 5.02 35.31
C MET A 294 0.49 6.15 34.32
N LEU A 295 -0.61 6.04 33.55
CA LEU A 295 -1.02 7.06 32.58
C LEU A 295 -1.56 8.33 33.25
N ALA A 296 -2.30 8.20 34.35
CA ALA A 296 -2.90 9.34 35.05
C ALA A 296 -1.88 10.27 35.71
N TYR A 297 -0.72 9.74 36.11
CA TYR A 297 0.39 10.52 36.71
C TYR A 297 1.50 10.90 35.71
N ALA A 298 1.40 10.50 34.45
CA ALA A 298 2.35 10.89 33.42
C ALA A 298 2.14 12.36 33.01
N GLN A 299 3.23 13.08 32.73
CA GLN A 299 3.15 14.42 32.12
C GLN A 299 3.11 14.32 30.60
N ARG A 300 3.82 13.34 30.02
CA ARG A 300 3.84 13.09 28.58
C ARG A 300 3.66 11.62 28.26
N VAL A 301 2.69 11.34 27.37
CA VAL A 301 2.38 10.00 26.88
C VAL A 301 2.51 9.95 25.36
N VAL A 302 3.31 9.01 24.86
CA VAL A 302 3.41 8.76 23.42
C VAL A 302 2.76 7.43 23.09
N ILE A 303 1.73 7.47 22.26
CA ILE A 303 0.98 6.29 21.81
C ILE A 303 1.58 5.81 20.49
N VAL A 304 1.98 4.54 20.43
CA VAL A 304 2.54 3.90 19.23
C VAL A 304 1.52 2.90 18.69
N PRO A 305 0.66 3.29 17.74
CA PRO A 305 -0.34 2.42 17.14
C PRO A 305 0.31 1.45 16.15
N GLY A 306 -0.17 0.21 16.14
CA GLY A 306 0.21 -0.79 15.15
C GLY A 306 -0.99 -1.51 14.55
N TYR A 307 -0.72 -2.48 13.68
CA TYR A 307 -1.77 -3.22 12.97
C TYR A 307 -2.74 -3.96 13.91
N GLY A 308 -2.28 -4.37 15.11
CA GLY A 308 -3.16 -5.00 16.10
C GLY A 308 -4.30 -4.10 16.59
N LEU A 309 -4.09 -2.77 16.65
CA LEU A 309 -5.15 -1.80 16.95
C LEU A 309 -6.24 -1.80 15.87
N ALA A 310 -5.82 -1.83 14.60
CA ALA A 310 -6.72 -1.84 13.45
C ALA A 310 -7.53 -3.14 13.37
N VAL A 311 -6.91 -4.30 13.64
CA VAL A 311 -7.60 -5.60 13.67
C VAL A 311 -8.65 -5.64 14.78
N ALA A 312 -8.35 -5.09 15.96
CA ALA A 312 -9.27 -5.04 17.09
C ALA A 312 -10.36 -3.96 16.95
N GLN A 313 -10.28 -3.10 15.93
CA GLN A 313 -11.17 -1.93 15.79
C GLN A 313 -11.15 -1.02 17.03
N GLY A 314 -9.95 -0.81 17.60
CA GLY A 314 -9.74 -0.04 18.83
C GLY A 314 -9.51 1.46 18.63
N GLN A 315 -9.57 1.97 17.39
CA GLN A 315 -9.21 3.36 17.05
C GLN A 315 -10.05 4.42 17.79
N HIS A 316 -11.35 4.17 18.00
CA HIS A 316 -12.21 5.09 18.74
C HIS A 316 -11.86 5.09 20.23
N THR A 317 -11.54 3.93 20.80
CA THR A 317 -11.20 3.79 22.22
C THR A 317 -9.86 4.43 22.55
N ILE A 318 -8.85 4.29 21.66
CA ILE A 318 -7.55 4.96 21.87
C ILE A 318 -7.67 6.48 21.70
N ALA A 319 -8.54 6.95 20.79
CA ALA A 319 -8.80 8.38 20.62
C ALA A 319 -9.50 8.96 21.85
N GLU A 320 -10.50 8.26 22.38
CA GLU A 320 -11.18 8.65 23.61
C GLU A 320 -10.23 8.67 24.82
N LEU A 321 -9.35 7.66 24.93
CA LEU A 321 -8.29 7.64 25.95
C LEU A 321 -7.34 8.83 25.83
N ALA A 322 -6.91 9.18 24.62
CA ALA A 322 -6.06 10.34 24.39
C ALA A 322 -6.77 11.64 24.84
N THR A 323 -8.02 11.84 24.45
CA THR A 323 -8.81 13.01 24.86
C THR A 323 -9.02 13.07 26.38
N THR A 324 -9.27 11.94 27.04
CA THR A 324 -9.39 11.88 28.51
C THR A 324 -8.09 12.25 29.21
N LEU A 325 -6.94 11.84 28.67
CA LEU A 325 -5.63 12.19 29.22
C LEU A 325 -5.31 13.68 28.97
N GLU A 326 -5.57 14.19 27.76
CA GLU A 326 -5.42 15.61 27.43
C GLU A 326 -6.27 16.51 28.33
N ALA A 327 -7.51 16.10 28.65
CA ALA A 327 -8.38 16.81 29.57
C ALA A 327 -7.82 16.90 31.00
N ARG A 328 -6.90 16.01 31.38
CA ARG A 328 -6.17 16.02 32.66
C ARG A 328 -4.85 16.79 32.58
N GLY A 329 -4.54 17.42 31.44
CA GLY A 329 -3.32 18.18 31.22
C GLY A 329 -2.10 17.33 30.83
N VAL A 330 -2.30 16.08 30.44
CA VAL A 330 -1.24 15.21 29.91
C VAL A 330 -0.97 15.58 28.44
N ASP A 331 0.30 15.75 28.07
CA ASP A 331 0.71 15.92 26.68
C ASP A 331 0.70 14.57 25.94
N VAL A 332 -0.26 14.39 25.03
CA VAL A 332 -0.45 13.13 24.29
C VAL A 332 -0.06 13.31 22.83
N ALA A 333 0.83 12.45 22.34
CA ALA A 333 1.19 12.39 20.93
C ALA A 333 1.08 10.96 20.38
N PHE A 334 0.71 10.83 19.12
CA PHE A 334 0.70 9.56 18.38
C PHE A 334 1.94 9.48 17.51
N ALA A 335 2.80 8.50 17.78
CA ALA A 335 4.00 8.22 17.02
C ALA A 335 3.70 7.27 15.86
N ILE A 336 3.69 7.79 14.64
CA ILE A 336 3.35 7.01 13.45
C ILE A 336 4.61 6.51 12.76
N HIS A 337 4.76 5.19 12.71
CA HIS A 337 5.78 4.56 11.89
C HIS A 337 5.32 4.51 10.41
N PRO A 338 6.16 4.86 9.41
CA PRO A 338 5.75 4.92 8.00
C PRO A 338 5.16 3.63 7.42
N VAL A 339 5.56 2.48 7.99
CA VAL A 339 5.10 1.14 7.58
C VAL A 339 4.24 0.44 8.62
N ALA A 340 3.70 1.17 9.61
CA ALA A 340 2.71 0.61 10.52
C ALA A 340 1.41 0.26 9.77
N GLY A 341 1.00 -1.00 9.83
CA GLY A 341 -0.22 -1.49 9.20
C GLY A 341 0.02 -2.35 7.96
N ARG A 342 -0.95 -2.34 7.02
CA ARG A 342 -0.91 -3.09 5.75
C ARG A 342 -0.94 -2.20 4.49
N MET A 343 -0.81 -0.89 4.63
CA MET A 343 -0.62 0.05 3.52
C MET A 343 0.11 1.30 4.02
N PRO A 344 0.79 2.06 3.14
CA PRO A 344 1.26 3.40 3.49
C PRO A 344 0.14 4.25 4.07
N GLY A 345 0.42 4.91 5.19
CA GLY A 345 -0.54 5.78 5.85
C GLY A 345 -1.74 5.07 6.49
N HIS A 346 -1.71 3.74 6.66
CA HIS A 346 -2.84 2.98 7.22
C HIS A 346 -3.26 3.54 8.58
N MET A 347 -2.31 3.78 9.49
CA MET A 347 -2.62 4.31 10.82
C MET A 347 -3.13 5.75 10.76
N ASN A 348 -2.60 6.61 9.88
CA ASN A 348 -3.07 7.98 9.72
C ASN A 348 -4.54 8.02 9.33
N VAL A 349 -4.95 7.17 8.37
CA VAL A 349 -6.34 7.09 7.90
C VAL A 349 -7.26 6.55 8.99
N LEU A 350 -6.83 5.50 9.69
CA LEU A 350 -7.60 4.86 10.77
C LEU A 350 -7.81 5.78 11.98
N LEU A 351 -6.78 6.56 12.35
CA LEU A 351 -6.90 7.54 13.44
C LEU A 351 -7.68 8.78 13.03
N ALA A 352 -7.59 9.19 11.76
CA ALA A 352 -8.43 10.26 11.22
C ALA A 352 -9.91 9.86 11.21
N GLU A 353 -10.24 8.60 10.95
CA GLU A 353 -11.61 8.06 11.10
C GLU A 353 -12.12 8.18 12.55
N ALA A 354 -11.22 8.01 13.52
CA ALA A 354 -11.51 8.21 14.94
C ALA A 354 -11.48 9.69 15.39
N ASN A 355 -11.39 10.64 14.45
CA ASN A 355 -11.30 12.08 14.69
C ASN A 355 -10.08 12.52 15.54
N VAL A 356 -8.97 11.79 15.48
CA VAL A 356 -7.72 12.24 16.11
C VAL A 356 -7.17 13.44 15.33
N PRO A 357 -6.82 14.56 16.00
CA PRO A 357 -6.23 15.72 15.34
C PRO A 357 -4.91 15.38 14.64
N TYR A 358 -4.73 15.86 13.41
CA TYR A 358 -3.50 15.62 12.64
C TYR A 358 -2.25 16.17 13.32
N GLU A 359 -2.38 17.22 14.12
CA GLU A 359 -1.27 17.83 14.86
C GLU A 359 -0.73 16.91 15.97
N SER A 360 -1.57 16.03 16.51
CA SER A 360 -1.16 14.99 17.45
C SER A 360 -0.50 13.79 16.75
N LEU A 361 -0.60 13.67 15.42
CA LEU A 361 0.01 12.59 14.64
C LEU A 361 1.43 12.98 14.21
N LYS A 362 2.43 12.56 14.96
CA LYS A 362 3.84 12.84 14.68
C LYS A 362 4.48 11.73 13.87
N GLU A 363 5.22 12.12 12.84
CA GLU A 363 6.02 11.20 12.03
C GLU A 363 7.23 10.72 12.84
N MET A 364 7.73 9.51 12.54
CA MET A 364 8.84 8.88 13.26
C MET A 364 10.08 9.78 13.44
N ALA A 365 10.47 10.54 12.41
CA ALA A 365 11.64 11.42 12.47
C ALA A 365 11.47 12.60 13.44
N GLU A 366 10.22 13.05 13.63
CA GLU A 366 9.88 14.16 14.53
C GLU A 366 9.76 13.68 15.98
N VAL A 367 9.17 12.51 16.20
CA VAL A 367 8.90 11.98 17.55
C VAL A 367 10.10 11.26 18.17
N ASN A 368 11.03 10.70 17.37
CA ASN A 368 12.17 9.94 17.91
C ASN A 368 13.02 10.74 18.93
N PRO A 369 13.41 12.01 18.67
CA PRO A 369 14.14 12.83 19.64
C PRO A 369 13.36 13.11 20.94
N GLU A 370 12.03 12.96 20.92
CA GLU A 370 11.16 13.29 22.05
C GLU A 370 10.98 12.13 23.04
N PHE A 371 11.34 10.89 22.66
CA PHE A 371 11.17 9.71 23.52
C PHE A 371 11.92 9.83 24.86
N LYS A 372 13.10 10.46 24.87
CA LYS A 372 13.89 10.71 26.10
C LYS A 372 13.15 11.52 27.16
N ASN A 373 12.22 12.37 26.71
CA ASN A 373 11.40 13.23 27.57
C ASN A 373 9.97 12.67 27.76
N THR A 374 9.72 11.42 27.37
CA THR A 374 8.41 10.79 27.47
C THR A 374 8.35 9.89 28.71
N ASP A 375 7.31 10.09 29.55
CA ASP A 375 7.13 9.33 30.78
C ASP A 375 6.62 7.92 30.51
N VAL A 376 5.59 7.80 29.67
CA VAL A 376 4.99 6.51 29.32
C VAL A 376 4.83 6.40 27.81
N VAL A 377 5.38 5.34 27.24
CA VAL A 377 5.15 4.96 25.84
C VAL A 377 4.15 3.82 25.79
N LEU A 378 2.99 4.06 25.19
CA LEU A 378 1.91 3.09 25.07
C LEU A 378 1.94 2.43 23.69
N VAL A 379 2.51 1.24 23.60
CA VAL A 379 2.63 0.47 22.35
C VAL A 379 1.39 -0.39 22.16
N VAL A 380 0.57 -0.09 21.15
CA VAL A 380 -0.73 -0.76 20.95
C VAL A 380 -0.74 -1.57 19.66
N GLY A 381 -0.56 -2.88 19.78
CA GLY A 381 -0.65 -3.79 18.65
C GLY A 381 0.44 -3.59 17.58
N ALA A 382 1.52 -2.88 17.92
CA ALA A 382 2.77 -2.82 17.15
C ALA A 382 3.73 -3.92 17.64
N ASN A 383 4.67 -4.37 16.80
CA ASN A 383 5.73 -5.28 17.22
C ASN A 383 7.04 -4.98 16.51
N ASP A 384 7.07 -5.14 15.19
CA ASP A 384 8.33 -5.08 14.45
C ASP A 384 8.85 -3.64 14.33
N VAL A 385 7.94 -2.65 14.25
CA VAL A 385 8.25 -1.21 14.14
C VAL A 385 8.86 -0.58 15.41
N VAL A 386 8.90 -1.35 16.50
CA VAL A 386 9.50 -0.95 17.79
C VAL A 386 10.57 -1.95 18.25
N ASN A 387 11.00 -2.88 17.38
CA ASN A 387 11.91 -3.96 17.78
C ASN A 387 13.39 -3.53 17.66
N PRO A 388 14.15 -3.45 18.76
CA PRO A 388 15.56 -3.02 18.76
C PRO A 388 16.48 -3.90 17.91
N ALA A 389 16.08 -5.15 17.61
CA ALA A 389 16.81 -6.07 16.74
C ALA A 389 17.12 -5.47 15.35
N ALA A 390 16.33 -4.48 14.89
CA ALA A 390 16.61 -3.75 13.66
C ALA A 390 17.96 -2.99 13.70
N LYS A 391 18.45 -2.61 14.87
CA LYS A 391 19.72 -1.90 15.07
C LYS A 391 20.83 -2.81 15.60
N THR A 392 20.48 -3.73 16.51
CA THR A 392 21.46 -4.50 17.28
C THR A 392 21.88 -5.81 16.62
N SER A 393 21.04 -6.37 15.75
CA SER A 393 21.19 -7.75 15.27
C SER A 393 21.34 -7.84 13.73
N PRO A 394 22.58 -7.87 13.19
CA PRO A 394 22.83 -7.95 11.74
C PRO A 394 22.18 -9.12 11.01
N GLY A 395 21.89 -10.22 11.73
CA GLY A 395 21.21 -11.39 11.18
C GLY A 395 19.68 -11.30 11.16
N ALA A 396 19.09 -10.25 11.74
CA ALA A 396 17.64 -10.11 11.80
C ALA A 396 17.04 -9.72 10.43
N PRO A 397 15.86 -10.26 10.05
CA PRO A 397 15.12 -9.87 8.85
C PRO A 397 14.88 -8.36 8.71
N ILE A 398 14.79 -7.67 9.84
CA ILE A 398 14.49 -6.24 9.93
C ILE A 398 15.75 -5.39 10.17
N TYR A 399 16.94 -5.97 10.07
CA TYR A 399 18.18 -5.21 10.28
C TYR A 399 18.31 -4.05 9.30
N GLY A 400 18.62 -2.87 9.82
CA GLY A 400 18.68 -1.61 9.07
C GLY A 400 17.34 -0.92 8.85
N MET A 401 16.22 -1.51 9.30
CA MET A 401 14.93 -0.82 9.30
C MET A 401 14.95 0.32 10.33
N PRO A 402 14.62 1.57 9.93
CA PRO A 402 14.33 2.61 10.91
C PRO A 402 13.20 2.15 11.83
N ILE A 403 13.31 2.40 13.13
CA ILE A 403 12.30 2.02 14.12
C ILE A 403 11.94 3.22 14.99
N LEU A 404 10.78 3.15 15.65
CA LEU A 404 10.47 4.06 16.74
C LEU A 404 11.32 3.68 17.95
N GLU A 405 12.09 4.64 18.45
CA GLU A 405 13.07 4.46 19.54
C GLU A 405 12.40 4.48 20.91
N VAL A 406 11.33 3.68 21.04
CA VAL A 406 10.50 3.61 22.25
C VAL A 406 11.29 3.17 23.48
N GLU A 407 12.41 2.48 23.28
CA GLU A 407 13.35 2.09 24.33
C GLU A 407 13.98 3.29 25.05
N GLU A 408 13.96 4.49 24.46
CA GLU A 408 14.45 5.70 25.12
C GLU A 408 13.45 6.27 26.14
N GLY A 409 12.18 5.82 26.10
CA GLY A 409 11.15 6.21 27.07
C GLY A 409 11.43 5.74 28.49
N ARG A 410 10.84 6.43 29.48
CA ARG A 410 11.00 6.08 30.91
C ARG A 410 10.29 4.79 31.29
N GLN A 411 9.06 4.59 30.82
CA GLN A 411 8.27 3.36 30.99
C GLN A 411 7.58 3.00 29.68
N ILE A 412 7.46 1.70 29.40
CA ILE A 412 6.86 1.20 28.17
C ILE A 412 5.74 0.24 28.54
N VAL A 413 4.54 0.48 28.03
CA VAL A 413 3.39 -0.41 28.21
C VAL A 413 3.03 -1.02 26.86
N PHE A 414 3.06 -2.35 26.78
CA PHE A 414 2.92 -3.08 25.53
C PHE A 414 1.60 -3.87 25.53
N LEU A 415 0.65 -3.47 24.69
CA LEU A 415 -0.65 -4.13 24.56
C LEU A 415 -0.60 -5.18 23.46
N LYS A 416 -0.72 -6.46 23.84
CA LYS A 416 -0.75 -7.58 22.89
C LYS A 416 -1.51 -8.79 23.43
N ARG A 417 -2.07 -9.61 22.54
CA ARG A 417 -2.85 -10.81 22.92
C ARG A 417 -2.03 -11.97 23.48
N SER A 418 -0.78 -12.13 23.01
CA SER A 418 0.08 -13.28 23.36
C SER A 418 1.54 -12.96 23.07
N MET A 419 2.47 -13.84 23.46
CA MET A 419 3.90 -13.72 23.15
C MET A 419 4.27 -14.01 21.69
N ARG A 420 3.30 -14.26 20.81
CA ARG A 420 3.56 -14.51 19.38
C ARG A 420 4.31 -13.33 18.74
N PRO A 421 5.26 -13.61 17.84
CA PRO A 421 5.98 -12.58 17.12
C PRO A 421 5.05 -11.84 16.15
N GLY A 422 5.50 -10.68 15.71
CA GLY A 422 4.85 -9.86 14.70
C GLY A 422 4.98 -10.44 13.30
N PHE A 423 4.94 -9.57 12.30
CA PHE A 423 4.95 -10.00 10.91
C PHE A 423 6.30 -10.64 10.53
N ALA A 424 7.40 -10.04 10.95
CA ALA A 424 8.76 -10.50 10.66
C ALA A 424 9.08 -11.88 11.26
N GLY A 425 8.21 -12.41 12.13
CA GLY A 425 8.37 -13.73 12.72
C GLY A 425 9.55 -13.85 13.69
N ILE A 426 10.13 -12.73 14.12
CA ILE A 426 11.18 -12.66 15.13
C ILE A 426 10.61 -12.21 16.47
N GLU A 427 11.25 -12.69 17.53
CA GLU A 427 10.99 -12.22 18.88
C GLU A 427 11.46 -10.76 19.03
N ASN A 428 10.80 -10.02 19.93
CA ASN A 428 11.11 -8.63 20.19
C ASN A 428 11.81 -8.49 21.54
N GLU A 429 13.09 -8.07 21.51
CA GLU A 429 13.93 -7.91 22.70
C GLU A 429 13.34 -6.91 23.70
N LEU A 430 12.58 -5.92 23.21
CA LEU A 430 11.93 -4.90 24.02
C LEU A 430 10.93 -5.48 25.01
N LEU A 431 10.32 -6.64 24.71
CA LEU A 431 9.36 -7.29 25.61
C LEU A 431 10.00 -7.78 26.91
N PHE A 432 11.33 -7.92 26.92
CA PHE A 432 12.12 -8.34 28.08
C PHE A 432 12.89 -7.19 28.72
N ASP A 433 12.73 -5.95 28.23
CA ASP A 433 13.37 -4.79 28.81
C ASP A 433 12.79 -4.54 30.23
N PRO A 434 13.61 -4.22 31.24
CA PRO A 434 13.14 -3.96 32.59
C PRO A 434 12.10 -2.84 32.69
N LYS A 435 12.10 -1.88 31.76
CA LYS A 435 11.15 -0.75 31.69
C LYS A 435 9.85 -1.13 30.97
N THR A 436 9.80 -2.29 30.32
CA THR A 436 8.62 -2.74 29.58
C THR A 436 7.70 -3.58 30.46
N THR A 437 6.42 -3.25 30.38
CA THR A 437 5.33 -3.96 31.05
C THR A 437 4.30 -4.39 30.01
N LEU A 438 3.92 -5.66 30.03
CA LEU A 438 2.96 -6.24 29.09
C LEU A 438 1.55 -6.17 29.66
N LEU A 439 0.61 -5.65 28.87
CA LEU A 439 -0.82 -5.75 29.14
C LEU A 439 -1.42 -6.76 28.15
N PHE A 440 -1.73 -7.95 28.65
CA PHE A 440 -2.27 -9.03 27.82
C PHE A 440 -3.77 -8.88 27.60
N GLY A 441 -4.20 -8.99 26.34
CA GLY A 441 -5.61 -8.99 25.97
C GLY A 441 -5.83 -8.58 24.52
N ASP A 442 -7.10 -8.60 24.10
CA ASP A 442 -7.49 -7.90 22.87
C ASP A 442 -7.24 -6.40 23.03
N ALA A 443 -6.78 -5.72 21.98
CA ALA A 443 -6.38 -4.33 22.08
C ALA A 443 -7.56 -3.42 22.43
N LYS A 444 -8.75 -3.66 21.87
CA LYS A 444 -9.94 -2.85 22.16
C LYS A 444 -10.40 -3.09 23.59
N ASP A 445 -10.56 -4.34 24.01
CA ASP A 445 -11.02 -4.67 25.36
C ASP A 445 -10.06 -4.14 26.44
N SER A 446 -8.75 -4.28 26.21
CA SER A 446 -7.73 -3.80 27.15
C SER A 446 -7.75 -2.28 27.25
N LEU A 447 -7.86 -1.58 26.12
CA LEU A 447 -7.99 -0.12 26.11
C LEU A 447 -9.29 0.35 26.77
N THR A 448 -10.41 -0.34 26.56
CA THR A 448 -11.68 0.02 27.21
C THR A 448 -11.58 -0.10 28.73
N LYS A 449 -10.91 -1.15 29.23
CA LYS A 449 -10.66 -1.30 30.67
C LYS A 449 -9.74 -0.22 31.22
N VAL A 450 -8.64 0.07 30.53
CA VAL A 450 -7.72 1.16 30.90
C VAL A 450 -8.46 2.50 30.92
N LEU A 451 -9.23 2.82 29.89
CA LEU A 451 -10.04 4.04 29.81
C LEU A 451 -11.03 4.13 30.98
N GLY A 452 -11.75 3.04 31.27
CA GLY A 452 -12.67 2.97 32.41
C GLY A 452 -11.97 3.23 33.75
N ALA A 453 -10.79 2.65 33.95
CA ALA A 453 -9.98 2.86 35.14
C ALA A 453 -9.42 4.29 35.21
N VAL A 454 -8.95 4.88 34.10
CA VAL A 454 -8.51 6.29 34.07
C VAL A 454 -9.65 7.23 34.43
N ASN A 455 -10.87 6.97 33.95
CA ASN A 455 -12.05 7.78 34.30
C ASN A 455 -12.46 7.67 35.77
N ALA A 456 -12.11 6.57 36.44
CA ALA A 456 -12.42 6.35 37.85
C ALA A 456 -11.40 7.00 38.81
N LEU A 457 -10.23 7.38 38.31
CA LEU A 457 -9.19 8.16 39.02
C LEU A 457 -9.52 9.65 38.98
#